data_AF-A0A924WIQ4-F1
#
_entry.id   AF-A0A924WIQ4-F1
#
_cell.length_a   1.000
_cell.length_b   1.000
_cell.length_c   1.000
_cell.angle_alpha   90.00
_cell.angle_beta   90.00
_cell.angle_gamma   90.00
#
_symmetry.space_group_name_H-M   'P 1'
#
loop_
_entity.id
_entity.type
_entity.pdbx_description
1 polymer ?
#
loop_
_entity_poly.entity_id
_entity_poly.type
_entity_poly.pdbx_seq_one_letter_code
_entity_poly.pdbx_strand_id
1 'polypeptide(L)'
;MKKTIVFKSTLALLAITLFSSNCKKDKNTTPDPTVLTASTNIQAKIDEYKALLGADNGGVPGTQGTTGFREINWDGLTDAECAPTLYIPDLFNSPTAPRSRGIVISTPGTGLMVSADSNNPTNTPTSFGNINPTYTAIFPAFSAERLFSPVGSNIANIYFYVPGSSKKAVVRGFGAVYVDVDRVENTAFEYFDINDNSLGTYATPVLNNGHVFLGVLFSEAKVHRVKIEYGNTPLGPNESGSVDVSVMDNFIYGEPQEAQ
;
A
#
# COMPACT_ATOMS: atom_id res chain seq x y z
N MET A 1 -80.01 4.39 27.58
CA MET A 1 -78.97 5.44 27.74
C MET A 1 -77.91 5.27 26.66
N LYS A 2 -77.53 6.37 26.01
CA LYS A 2 -76.88 6.45 24.69
C LYS A 2 -75.54 5.70 24.61
N LYS A 3 -75.37 4.87 23.56
CA LYS A 3 -74.09 4.28 23.14
C LYS A 3 -73.36 5.28 22.25
N THR A 4 -72.17 5.72 22.66
CA THR A 4 -71.28 6.56 21.85
C THR A 4 -70.37 5.64 21.02
N ILE A 5 -70.47 5.76 19.69
CA ILE A 5 -69.60 5.07 18.72
C ILE A 5 -68.44 6.01 18.40
N VAL A 6 -67.20 5.56 18.61
CA VAL A 6 -65.99 6.29 18.22
C VAL A 6 -65.48 5.69 16.91
N PHE A 7 -65.49 6.51 15.85
CA PHE A 7 -64.88 6.20 14.56
C PHE A 7 -63.36 6.38 14.66
N LYS A 8 -62.57 5.35 14.33
CA LYS A 8 -61.13 5.47 14.05
C LYS A 8 -60.92 5.52 12.54
N SER A 9 -60.37 6.62 12.04
CA SER A 9 -59.95 6.75 10.64
C SER A 9 -58.59 6.09 10.43
N THR A 10 -58.50 5.14 9.51
CA THR A 10 -57.23 4.53 9.09
C THR A 10 -56.75 5.28 7.84
N LEU A 11 -55.60 5.96 7.94
CA LEU A 11 -54.94 6.62 6.82
C LEU A 11 -54.04 5.61 6.11
N ALA A 12 -54.35 5.26 4.86
CA ALA A 12 -53.53 4.36 4.03
C ALA A 12 -52.48 5.17 3.27
N LEU A 13 -51.20 4.89 3.51
CA LEU A 13 -50.07 5.50 2.82
C LEU A 13 -49.70 4.65 1.59
N LEU A 14 -49.90 5.19 0.39
CA LEU A 14 -49.57 4.55 -0.88
C LEU A 14 -48.09 4.82 -1.23
N ALA A 15 -47.24 3.80 -1.15
CA ALA A 15 -45.84 3.90 -1.56
C ALA A 15 -45.72 3.73 -3.09
N ILE A 16 -45.28 4.78 -3.79
CA ILE A 16 -44.97 4.75 -5.22
C ILE A 16 -43.51 4.31 -5.37
N THR A 17 -43.29 3.09 -5.85
CA THR A 17 -41.96 2.58 -6.23
C THR A 17 -41.57 3.10 -7.61
N LEU A 18 -40.59 4.00 -7.67
CA LEU A 18 -39.90 4.33 -8.92
C LEU A 18 -38.96 3.19 -9.30
N PHE A 19 -39.19 2.55 -10.44
CA PHE A 19 -38.21 1.69 -11.09
C PHE A 19 -37.26 2.54 -11.93
N SER A 20 -36.02 2.71 -11.47
CA SER A 20 -34.93 3.20 -12.31
C SER A 20 -34.37 2.05 -13.15
N SER A 21 -34.63 2.06 -14.45
CA SER A 21 -34.00 1.17 -15.42
C SER A 21 -32.50 1.50 -15.54
N ASN A 22 -31.64 0.62 -15.01
CA ASN A 22 -30.21 0.68 -15.27
C ASN A 22 -29.91 0.14 -16.67
N CYS A 23 -29.39 1.00 -17.55
CA CYS A 23 -28.65 0.58 -18.74
C CYS A 23 -27.49 -0.35 -18.33
N LYS A 24 -27.51 -1.61 -18.77
CA LYS A 24 -26.37 -2.52 -18.66
C LYS A 24 -25.28 -2.03 -19.62
N LYS A 25 -24.23 -1.41 -19.08
CA LYS A 25 -22.90 -1.40 -19.71
C LYS A 25 -22.41 -2.84 -19.71
N ASP A 26 -21.94 -3.33 -20.85
CA ASP A 26 -21.29 -4.64 -20.95
C ASP A 26 -20.18 -4.73 -19.91
N LYS A 27 -20.37 -5.58 -18.90
CA LYS A 27 -19.36 -5.82 -17.88
C LYS A 27 -18.24 -6.64 -18.52
N ASN A 28 -17.06 -6.05 -18.60
CA ASN A 28 -15.83 -6.80 -18.74
C ASN A 28 -15.85 -7.90 -17.66
N THR A 29 -15.76 -9.16 -18.05
CA THR A 29 -16.10 -10.34 -17.21
C THR A 29 -15.07 -10.68 -16.14
N THR A 30 -14.10 -9.80 -15.89
CA THR A 30 -13.11 -9.97 -14.82
C THR A 30 -13.74 -9.58 -13.48
N PRO A 31 -13.69 -10.44 -12.45
CA PRO A 31 -14.13 -10.07 -11.11
C PRO A 31 -13.43 -8.80 -10.62
N ASP A 32 -14.17 -7.92 -9.94
CA ASP A 32 -13.60 -6.78 -9.27
C ASP A 32 -12.56 -7.26 -8.23
N PRO A 33 -11.43 -6.57 -8.08
CA PRO A 33 -10.43 -6.95 -7.08
C PRO A 33 -10.97 -6.80 -5.66
N THR A 34 -10.48 -7.65 -4.76
CA THR A 34 -10.79 -7.56 -3.33
C THR A 34 -9.90 -6.49 -2.70
N VAL A 35 -10.51 -5.50 -2.06
CA VAL A 35 -9.80 -4.42 -1.35
C VAL A 35 -9.86 -4.68 0.14
N LEU A 36 -8.69 -4.78 0.78
CA LEU A 36 -8.53 -4.97 2.21
C LEU A 36 -7.93 -3.69 2.81
N THR A 37 -8.67 -3.06 3.70
CA THR A 37 -8.20 -1.82 4.34
C THR A 37 -8.57 -1.74 5.81
N ALA A 38 -7.76 -1.03 6.58
CA ALA A 38 -7.99 -0.74 8.00
C ALA A 38 -7.22 0.51 8.42
N SER A 39 -7.82 1.30 9.33
CA SER A 39 -7.16 2.34 10.14
C SER A 39 -7.18 2.02 11.63
N THR A 40 -7.73 0.85 12.00
CA THR A 40 -7.76 0.33 13.37
C THR A 40 -7.53 -1.17 13.32
N ASN A 41 -6.71 -1.71 14.24
CA ASN A 41 -6.33 -3.12 14.24
C ASN A 41 -5.76 -3.57 12.88
N ILE A 42 -4.81 -2.79 12.35
CA ILE A 42 -4.27 -3.02 11.02
C ILE A 42 -3.54 -4.37 10.91
N GLN A 43 -2.97 -4.89 12.01
CA GLN A 43 -2.34 -6.20 12.06
C GLN A 43 -3.33 -7.32 11.65
N ALA A 44 -4.56 -7.31 12.17
CA ALA A 44 -5.56 -8.31 11.80
C ALA A 44 -5.90 -8.26 10.31
N LYS A 45 -5.90 -7.06 9.69
CA LYS A 45 -6.15 -6.90 8.26
C LYS A 45 -4.96 -7.34 7.40
N ILE A 46 -3.74 -7.10 7.87
CA ILE A 46 -2.51 -7.62 7.28
C ILE A 46 -2.52 -9.15 7.32
N ASP A 47 -2.89 -9.75 8.44
CA ASP A 47 -2.96 -11.21 8.61
C ASP A 47 -4.00 -11.82 7.66
N GLU A 48 -5.17 -11.18 7.51
CA GLU A 48 -6.18 -11.57 6.52
C GLU A 48 -5.63 -11.49 5.09
N TYR A 49 -4.91 -10.41 4.75
CA TYR A 49 -4.30 -10.24 3.43
C TYR A 49 -3.24 -11.30 3.14
N LYS A 50 -2.35 -11.58 4.10
CA LYS A 50 -1.34 -12.66 4.01
C LYS A 50 -1.99 -14.02 3.87
N ALA A 51 -3.03 -14.31 4.66
CA ALA A 51 -3.76 -15.57 4.60
C ALA A 51 -4.42 -15.80 3.22
N LEU A 52 -4.95 -14.75 2.59
CA LEU A 52 -5.47 -14.84 1.23
C LEU A 52 -4.35 -15.15 0.21
N LEU A 53 -3.16 -14.56 0.36
CA LEU A 53 -2.01 -14.80 -0.52
C LEU A 53 -1.40 -16.21 -0.38
N GLY A 54 -1.26 -16.71 0.84
CA GLY A 54 -0.72 -18.03 1.15
C GLY A 54 0.48 -17.97 2.10
N ALA A 55 1.42 -18.90 1.95
CA ALA A 55 2.63 -18.96 2.78
C ALA A 55 3.62 -17.82 2.48
N ASP A 56 4.45 -17.46 3.45
CA ASP A 56 5.62 -16.59 3.22
C ASP A 56 6.69 -17.38 2.45
N ASN A 57 7.03 -16.89 1.26
CA ASN A 57 8.01 -17.50 0.37
C ASN A 57 9.45 -16.99 0.63
N GLY A 58 9.64 -16.11 1.61
CA GLY A 58 10.96 -15.70 2.08
C GLY A 58 11.78 -14.96 1.02
N GLY A 59 13.10 -15.11 1.07
CA GLY A 59 14.05 -14.35 0.23
C GLY A 59 14.93 -15.21 -0.67
N VAL A 60 14.46 -16.41 -1.04
CA VAL A 60 15.19 -17.36 -1.90
C VAL A 60 15.00 -16.98 -3.38
N PRO A 61 16.07 -17.07 -4.21
CA PRO A 61 15.97 -16.84 -5.66
C PRO A 61 14.94 -17.72 -6.36
N GLY A 62 14.35 -17.17 -7.42
CA GLY A 62 13.33 -17.83 -8.21
C GLY A 62 11.93 -17.82 -7.58
N THR A 63 10.94 -18.06 -8.42
CA THR A 63 9.53 -18.17 -8.04
C THR A 63 9.30 -19.42 -7.18
N GLN A 64 8.66 -19.25 -6.02
CA GLN A 64 8.32 -20.33 -5.09
C GLN A 64 6.85 -20.73 -5.26
N GLY A 65 6.58 -21.63 -6.20
CA GLY A 65 5.23 -22.12 -6.48
C GLY A 65 4.30 -21.06 -7.09
N THR A 66 3.01 -21.38 -7.15
CA THR A 66 1.97 -20.56 -7.80
C THR A 66 1.21 -19.65 -6.83
N THR A 67 1.49 -19.76 -5.52
CA THR A 67 0.83 -19.03 -4.43
C THR A 67 1.83 -18.61 -3.38
N GLY A 68 1.39 -17.83 -2.40
CA GLY A 68 2.23 -17.28 -1.33
C GLY A 68 2.53 -15.81 -1.55
N PHE A 69 3.32 -15.25 -0.63
CA PHE A 69 3.69 -13.84 -0.64
C PHE A 69 5.18 -13.63 -0.36
N ARG A 70 5.64 -12.44 -0.69
CA ARG A 70 6.91 -11.87 -0.27
C ARG A 70 6.63 -10.62 0.54
N GLU A 71 7.47 -10.36 1.53
CA GLU A 71 7.37 -9.19 2.39
C GLU A 71 8.71 -8.45 2.45
N ILE A 72 8.64 -7.13 2.40
CA ILE A 72 9.75 -6.23 2.70
C ILE A 72 9.46 -5.58 4.04
N ASN A 73 10.35 -5.84 5.00
CA ASN A 73 10.45 -5.10 6.23
C ASN A 73 11.81 -4.39 6.22
N TRP A 74 11.81 -3.10 6.56
CA TRP A 74 12.97 -2.22 6.42
C TRP A 74 13.97 -2.35 7.58
N ASP A 75 13.53 -2.92 8.71
CA ASP A 75 14.35 -3.09 9.91
C ASP A 75 15.46 -4.14 9.74
N GLY A 76 15.36 -5.00 8.72
CA GLY A 76 16.39 -5.97 8.37
C GLY A 76 17.61 -5.39 7.64
N LEU A 77 17.61 -4.09 7.32
CA LEU A 77 18.75 -3.42 6.71
C LEU A 77 19.88 -3.15 7.72
N THR A 78 21.06 -2.83 7.21
CA THR A 78 22.16 -2.32 8.04
C THR A 78 22.13 -0.80 8.10
N ASP A 79 22.76 -0.19 9.09
CA ASP A 79 22.80 1.27 9.22
C ASP A 79 23.46 1.96 8.01
N ALA A 80 24.42 1.27 7.37
CA ALA A 80 25.08 1.76 6.15
C ALA A 80 24.12 1.84 4.94
N GLU A 81 23.03 1.08 4.96
CA GLU A 81 22.00 1.03 3.90
C GLU A 81 20.82 1.95 4.19
N CYS A 82 20.82 2.64 5.32
CA CYS A 82 19.76 3.53 5.77
C CYS A 82 20.26 4.98 5.79
N ALA A 83 19.37 5.92 6.13
CA ALA A 83 19.68 7.33 6.23
C ALA A 83 20.96 7.55 7.07
N PRO A 84 21.90 8.38 6.57
CA PRO A 84 21.73 9.34 5.48
C PRO A 84 22.02 8.79 4.07
N THR A 85 22.29 7.49 3.93
CA THR A 85 22.52 6.84 2.64
C THR A 85 21.22 6.66 1.85
N LEU A 86 21.26 6.81 0.53
CA LEU A 86 20.14 6.48 -0.35
C LEU A 86 20.01 4.95 -0.51
N TYR A 87 18.78 4.46 -0.46
CA TYR A 87 18.43 3.08 -0.73
C TYR A 87 18.76 2.71 -2.19
N ILE A 88 19.32 1.52 -2.38
CA ILE A 88 19.66 0.96 -3.69
C ILE A 88 18.40 0.34 -4.31
N PRO A 89 17.91 0.82 -5.47
CA PRO A 89 16.64 0.42 -6.10
C PRO A 89 16.31 -1.08 -6.14
N ASP A 90 17.31 -1.92 -6.41
CA ASP A 90 17.19 -3.37 -6.63
C ASP A 90 17.72 -4.21 -5.46
N LEU A 91 17.91 -3.63 -4.27
CA LEU A 91 18.45 -4.32 -3.09
C LEU A 91 17.71 -5.62 -2.77
N PHE A 92 16.38 -5.62 -2.93
CA PHE A 92 15.50 -6.78 -2.72
C PHE A 92 15.15 -7.55 -4.01
N ASN A 93 15.92 -7.36 -5.07
CA ASN A 93 15.99 -8.24 -6.23
C ASN A 93 17.40 -8.85 -6.40
N SER A 94 18.10 -9.06 -5.29
CA SER A 94 19.43 -9.72 -5.29
C SER A 94 19.37 -11.10 -5.94
N PRO A 95 20.40 -11.54 -6.72
CA PRO A 95 20.49 -12.90 -7.25
C PRO A 95 20.74 -13.95 -6.16
N THR A 96 20.99 -13.53 -4.92
CA THR A 96 21.26 -14.43 -3.77
C THR A 96 20.35 -14.13 -2.58
N ALA A 97 20.03 -15.21 -1.85
CA ALA A 97 19.35 -15.12 -0.57
C ALA A 97 20.18 -14.31 0.46
N PRO A 98 19.54 -13.64 1.43
CA PRO A 98 18.10 -13.67 1.74
C PRO A 98 17.30 -12.52 1.10
N ARG A 99 17.84 -11.85 0.07
CA ARG A 99 17.24 -10.64 -0.51
C ARG A 99 16.64 -10.84 -1.90
N SER A 100 16.48 -12.08 -2.36
CA SER A 100 15.80 -12.37 -3.62
C SER A 100 14.29 -12.35 -3.40
N ARG A 101 13.68 -11.18 -3.52
CA ARG A 101 12.22 -11.02 -3.36
C ARG A 101 11.51 -10.52 -4.62
N GLY A 102 12.26 -10.09 -5.64
CA GLY A 102 11.70 -9.78 -6.96
C GLY A 102 11.08 -8.39 -7.05
N ILE A 103 11.50 -7.46 -6.20
CA ILE A 103 11.01 -6.09 -6.18
C ILE A 103 12.12 -5.11 -6.53
N VAL A 104 11.84 -4.21 -7.46
CA VAL A 104 12.69 -3.06 -7.78
C VAL A 104 11.86 -1.80 -7.64
N ILE A 105 12.42 -0.79 -6.98
CA ILE A 105 11.69 0.45 -6.68
C ILE A 105 12.41 1.61 -7.36
N SER A 106 11.66 2.51 -7.97
CA SER A 106 12.19 3.76 -8.52
C SER A 106 11.34 4.95 -8.07
N THR A 107 11.87 6.16 -8.24
CA THR A 107 11.14 7.41 -8.04
C THR A 107 11.53 8.39 -9.15
N PRO A 108 10.64 9.30 -9.58
CA PRO A 108 11.03 10.44 -10.40
C PRO A 108 11.79 11.51 -9.59
N GLY A 109 11.90 11.35 -8.27
CA GLY A 109 12.69 12.21 -7.40
C GLY A 109 14.20 11.95 -7.46
N THR A 110 14.92 12.42 -6.45
CA THR A 110 16.38 12.34 -6.38
C THR A 110 16.90 11.02 -5.80
N GLY A 111 16.04 10.22 -5.17
CA GLY A 111 16.42 8.91 -4.66
C GLY A 111 15.36 8.29 -3.76
N LEU A 112 15.66 7.09 -3.27
CA LEU A 112 14.86 6.39 -2.28
C LEU A 112 15.62 6.38 -0.96
N MET A 113 14.92 6.38 0.18
CA MET A 113 15.58 6.34 1.48
C MET A 113 14.79 5.48 2.46
N VAL A 114 15.54 4.78 3.30
CA VAL A 114 15.04 4.14 4.52
C VAL A 114 15.52 4.98 5.70
N SER A 115 14.65 5.35 6.63
CA SER A 115 15.03 6.16 7.80
C SER A 115 16.00 5.41 8.70
N ALA A 116 16.82 6.14 9.45
CA ALA A 116 17.68 5.56 10.47
C ALA A 116 16.84 5.01 11.64
N ASP A 117 17.38 4.04 12.36
CA ASP A 117 16.92 3.68 13.71
C ASP A 117 17.65 4.53 14.77
N SER A 118 17.22 4.45 16.03
CA SER A 118 17.78 5.26 17.12
C SER A 118 19.19 4.86 17.57
N ASN A 119 19.66 3.66 17.19
CA ASN A 119 20.96 3.15 17.62
C ASN A 119 22.08 3.31 16.58
N ASN A 120 21.75 3.84 15.41
CA ASN A 120 22.70 4.04 14.32
C ASN A 120 23.97 4.83 14.74
N PRO A 121 25.16 4.44 14.23
CA PRO A 121 26.44 5.01 14.64
C PRO A 121 26.66 6.45 14.15
N THR A 122 25.79 6.98 13.30
CA THR A 122 25.92 8.33 12.72
C THR A 122 25.14 9.39 13.48
N ASN A 123 24.36 9.00 14.50
CA ASN A 123 23.39 9.86 15.19
C ASN A 123 22.39 10.53 14.24
N THR A 124 22.11 9.90 13.10
CA THR A 124 21.08 10.37 12.17
C THR A 124 19.72 10.23 12.86
N PRO A 125 18.88 11.28 12.91
CA PRO A 125 17.56 11.18 13.53
C PRO A 125 16.67 10.13 12.83
N THR A 126 15.83 9.46 13.61
CA THR A 126 14.83 8.49 13.12
C THR A 126 13.75 9.17 12.26
N SER A 127 12.89 8.37 11.62
CA SER A 127 11.66 8.88 10.97
C SER A 127 11.91 10.04 10.00
N PHE A 128 12.99 9.97 9.22
CA PHE A 128 13.44 11.02 8.29
C PHE A 128 13.72 12.39 8.93
N GLY A 129 14.03 12.42 10.23
CA GLY A 129 14.38 13.66 10.95
C GLY A 129 15.64 14.36 10.42
N ASN A 130 16.49 13.64 9.69
CA ASN A 130 17.61 14.20 8.93
C ASN A 130 17.18 15.09 7.74
N ILE A 131 15.96 14.90 7.24
CA ILE A 131 15.35 15.74 6.20
C ILE A 131 14.54 16.86 6.84
N ASN A 132 13.68 16.53 7.81
CA ASN A 132 12.93 17.50 8.59
C ASN A 132 12.78 17.03 10.04
N PRO A 133 13.36 17.75 11.03
CA PRO A 133 13.32 17.36 12.44
C PRO A 133 11.90 17.16 13.02
N THR A 134 10.89 17.83 12.45
CA THR A 134 9.49 17.71 12.92
C THR A 134 8.89 16.33 12.65
N TYR A 135 9.41 15.58 11.67
CA TYR A 135 8.92 14.26 11.29
C TYR A 135 9.04 13.19 12.38
N THR A 136 10.01 13.35 13.28
CA THR A 136 10.20 12.46 14.44
C THR A 136 9.00 12.38 15.38
N ALA A 137 8.10 13.38 15.35
CA ALA A 137 6.91 13.43 16.17
C ALA A 137 5.65 12.88 15.48
N ILE A 138 5.66 12.75 14.14
CA ILE A 138 4.45 12.50 13.35
C ILE A 138 4.48 11.18 12.57
N PHE A 139 5.66 10.60 12.34
CA PHE A 139 5.79 9.29 11.71
C PHE A 139 6.11 8.18 12.73
N PRO A 140 5.10 7.63 13.41
CA PRO A 140 5.30 6.43 14.22
C PRO A 140 5.51 5.23 13.29
N ALA A 141 6.63 4.53 13.44
CA ALA A 141 6.83 3.26 12.72
C ALA A 141 5.81 2.20 13.16
N PHE A 142 5.43 1.30 12.24
CA PHE A 142 4.45 0.25 12.51
C PHE A 142 5.12 -1.02 13.01
N SER A 143 6.23 -1.41 12.36
CA SER A 143 6.95 -2.63 12.65
C SER A 143 7.99 -2.41 13.77
N ALA A 144 9.23 -2.03 13.46
CA ALA A 144 10.17 -1.52 14.46
C ALA A 144 10.44 -0.02 14.29
N GLU A 145 11.58 0.41 13.75
CA GLU A 145 11.96 1.84 13.73
C GLU A 145 12.10 2.41 12.32
N ARG A 146 12.30 1.57 11.30
CA ARG A 146 12.68 2.04 9.96
C ARG A 146 11.49 2.17 9.03
N LEU A 147 11.45 3.30 8.33
CA LEU A 147 10.40 3.67 7.39
C LEU A 147 11.00 3.90 6.01
N PHE A 148 10.20 3.75 4.96
CA PHE A 148 10.61 3.96 3.57
C PHE A 148 9.85 5.11 2.94
N SER A 149 10.54 5.89 2.10
CA SER A 149 9.94 6.94 1.29
C SER A 149 10.80 7.27 0.07
N PRO A 150 10.18 7.70 -1.06
CA PRO A 150 10.89 8.48 -2.07
C PRO A 150 11.35 9.83 -1.52
N VAL A 151 12.44 10.35 -2.08
CA VAL A 151 13.03 11.67 -1.77
C VAL A 151 13.04 12.51 -3.04
N GLY A 152 12.72 13.81 -2.92
CA GLY A 152 12.62 14.73 -4.07
C GLY A 152 11.39 14.49 -4.96
N SER A 153 10.52 13.56 -4.58
CA SER A 153 9.19 13.33 -5.13
C SER A 153 8.34 12.64 -4.05
N ASN A 154 7.03 12.70 -4.20
CA ASN A 154 6.10 11.92 -3.41
C ASN A 154 5.62 10.65 -4.14
N ILE A 155 6.31 10.25 -5.21
CA ILE A 155 5.93 9.09 -6.03
C ILE A 155 7.01 8.02 -5.93
N ALA A 156 6.59 6.77 -5.74
CA ALA A 156 7.43 5.59 -5.99
C ALA A 156 6.76 4.67 -7.02
N ASN A 157 7.54 4.07 -7.90
CA ASN A 157 7.10 2.99 -8.78
C ASN A 157 7.75 1.69 -8.35
N ILE A 158 6.94 0.67 -8.15
CA ILE A 158 7.37 -0.69 -7.83
C ILE A 158 7.21 -1.55 -9.06
N TYR A 159 8.25 -2.31 -9.41
CA TYR A 159 8.28 -3.25 -10.52
C TYR A 159 8.59 -4.66 -10.00
N PHE A 160 7.90 -5.64 -10.55
CA PHE A 160 8.08 -7.04 -10.16
C PHE A 160 8.87 -7.85 -11.19
N TYR A 161 9.77 -8.69 -10.67
CA TYR A 161 10.63 -9.59 -11.43
C TYR A 161 10.63 -10.99 -10.81
N VAL A 162 10.97 -12.00 -11.60
CA VAL A 162 11.28 -13.31 -11.04
C VAL A 162 12.44 -13.12 -10.06
N PRO A 163 12.30 -13.51 -8.78
CA PRO A 163 13.21 -13.08 -7.73
C PRO A 163 14.68 -13.37 -8.03
N GLY A 164 15.51 -12.34 -8.02
CA GLY A 164 16.95 -12.44 -8.30
C GLY A 164 17.31 -12.48 -9.78
N SER A 165 16.42 -12.02 -10.66
CA SER A 165 16.66 -11.99 -12.12
C SER A 165 16.10 -10.72 -12.76
N SER A 166 16.35 -10.55 -14.07
CA SER A 166 15.80 -9.48 -14.89
C SER A 166 14.52 -9.87 -15.65
N LYS A 167 14.01 -11.10 -15.47
CA LYS A 167 12.76 -11.55 -16.08
C LYS A 167 11.59 -10.85 -15.43
N LYS A 168 10.79 -10.12 -16.21
CA LYS A 168 9.61 -9.44 -15.69
C LYS A 168 8.63 -10.45 -15.09
N ALA A 169 7.99 -10.05 -14.00
CA ALA A 169 6.98 -10.85 -13.34
C ALA A 169 5.71 -10.04 -13.09
N VAL A 170 4.64 -10.78 -12.81
CA VAL A 170 3.38 -10.24 -12.31
C VAL A 170 3.06 -10.84 -10.95
N VAL A 171 2.42 -10.05 -10.10
CA VAL A 171 1.92 -10.47 -8.78
C VAL A 171 0.39 -10.42 -8.75
N ARG A 172 -0.20 -11.19 -7.83
CA ARG A 172 -1.67 -11.22 -7.63
C ARG A 172 -2.19 -10.03 -6.84
N GLY A 173 -1.34 -9.36 -6.08
CA GLY A 173 -1.72 -8.20 -5.29
C GLY A 173 -0.50 -7.55 -4.66
N PHE A 174 -0.67 -6.31 -4.25
CA PHE A 174 0.27 -5.55 -3.44
C PHE A 174 -0.50 -4.81 -2.35
N GLY A 175 0.08 -4.75 -1.16
CA GLY A 175 -0.37 -3.90 -0.07
C GLY A 175 0.81 -3.37 0.74
N ALA A 176 0.57 -2.28 1.44
CA ALA A 176 1.55 -1.67 2.33
C ALA A 176 0.88 -1.00 3.53
N VAL A 177 1.70 -0.71 4.54
CA VAL A 177 1.31 0.13 5.67
C VAL A 177 1.74 1.56 5.36
N TYR A 178 0.78 2.48 5.29
CA TYR A 178 1.05 3.90 5.26
C TYR A 178 1.12 4.44 6.68
N VAL A 179 1.96 5.44 6.85
CA VAL A 179 2.11 6.21 8.07
C VAL A 179 1.75 7.65 7.76
N ASP A 180 0.88 8.22 8.61
CA ASP A 180 0.50 9.63 8.58
C ASP A 180 -0.17 10.04 7.27
N VAL A 181 -1.38 9.55 7.07
CA VAL A 181 -2.22 9.93 5.92
C VAL A 181 -3.25 10.92 6.41
N ASP A 182 -3.18 12.15 5.91
CA ASP A 182 -4.03 13.25 6.38
C ASP A 182 -5.17 13.63 5.43
N ARG A 183 -5.20 13.06 4.22
CA ARG A 183 -6.15 13.46 3.18
C ARG A 183 -7.01 12.32 2.66
N VAL A 184 -8.32 12.57 2.66
CA VAL A 184 -9.35 11.63 2.16
C VAL A 184 -9.25 11.44 0.65
N GLU A 185 -8.94 12.52 -0.08
CA GLU A 185 -8.73 12.48 -1.52
C GLU A 185 -7.28 12.13 -1.83
N ASN A 186 -7.01 10.83 -1.99
CA ASN A 186 -5.72 10.31 -2.39
C ASN A 186 -5.86 9.25 -3.49
N THR A 187 -4.84 9.17 -4.35
CA THR A 187 -4.62 8.02 -5.24
C THR A 187 -3.42 7.25 -4.70
N ALA A 188 -3.60 6.67 -3.52
CA ALA A 188 -2.55 5.95 -2.80
C ALA A 188 -1.84 4.94 -3.72
N PHE A 189 -2.60 4.04 -4.36
CA PHE A 189 -2.06 3.07 -5.31
C PHE A 189 -2.74 3.14 -6.66
N GLU A 190 -1.95 3.06 -7.72
CA GLU A 190 -2.40 2.70 -9.06
C GLU A 190 -1.65 1.45 -9.54
N TYR A 191 -2.41 0.46 -10.01
CA TYR A 191 -1.87 -0.83 -10.44
C TYR A 191 -1.82 -0.89 -11.95
N PHE A 192 -0.80 -1.54 -12.50
CA PHE A 192 -0.60 -1.64 -13.94
C PHE A 192 -0.24 -3.06 -14.36
N ASP A 193 -0.73 -3.46 -15.53
CA ASP A 193 -0.31 -4.71 -16.19
C ASP A 193 1.08 -4.59 -16.82
N ILE A 194 1.53 -5.68 -17.45
CA ILE A 194 2.85 -5.77 -18.11
C ILE A 194 3.05 -4.76 -19.26
N ASN A 195 1.95 -4.24 -19.81
CA ASN A 195 1.89 -3.29 -20.93
C ASN A 195 1.63 -1.85 -20.46
N ASP A 196 1.74 -1.58 -19.15
CA ASP A 196 1.44 -0.29 -18.53
C ASP A 196 -0.02 0.17 -18.67
N ASN A 197 -0.97 -0.74 -18.89
CA ASN A 197 -2.39 -0.41 -18.80
C ASN A 197 -2.81 -0.35 -17.33
N SER A 198 -3.53 0.71 -16.94
CA SER A 198 -4.07 0.85 -15.60
C SER A 198 -5.10 -0.24 -15.29
N LEU A 199 -4.94 -0.88 -14.14
CA LEU A 199 -5.83 -1.88 -13.55
C LEU A 199 -6.70 -1.27 -12.44
N GLY A 200 -6.62 0.05 -12.25
CA GLY A 200 -7.42 0.81 -11.31
C GLY A 200 -6.59 1.56 -10.27
N THR A 201 -7.23 2.57 -9.69
CA THR A 201 -6.73 3.40 -8.59
C THR A 201 -7.47 3.09 -7.30
N TYR A 202 -6.75 3.14 -6.18
CA TYR A 202 -7.28 2.77 -4.87
C TYR A 202 -6.78 3.77 -3.83
N ALA A 203 -7.69 4.20 -2.97
CA ALA A 203 -7.44 5.14 -1.89
C ALA A 203 -7.27 4.42 -0.55
N THR A 204 -6.42 4.95 0.32
CA THR A 204 -6.32 4.55 1.73
C THR A 204 -7.33 5.33 2.58
N PRO A 205 -7.75 4.81 3.75
CA PRO A 205 -8.37 5.62 4.77
C PRO A 205 -7.35 6.62 5.35
N VAL A 206 -7.86 7.60 6.10
CA VAL A 206 -7.08 8.67 6.72
C VAL A 206 -6.83 8.34 8.19
N LEU A 207 -5.59 8.54 8.63
CA LEU A 207 -5.23 8.51 10.04
C LEU A 207 -3.97 9.36 10.27
N ASN A 208 -4.19 10.56 10.80
CA ASN A 208 -3.15 11.48 11.25
C ASN A 208 -2.31 10.82 12.36
N ASN A 209 -0.98 10.94 12.26
CA ASN A 209 -0.01 10.39 13.20
C ASN A 209 -0.24 8.91 13.52
N GLY A 210 -0.67 8.12 12.54
CA GLY A 210 -1.00 6.72 12.72
C GLY A 210 -0.83 5.89 11.47
N HIS A 211 -1.25 4.62 11.56
CA HIS A 211 -1.03 3.63 10.52
C HIS A 211 -2.33 3.25 9.82
N VAL A 212 -2.28 3.19 8.49
CA VAL A 212 -3.36 2.60 7.69
C VAL A 212 -2.81 1.51 6.80
N PHE A 213 -3.58 0.43 6.64
CA PHE A 213 -3.27 -0.62 5.69
C PHE A 213 -4.16 -0.49 4.46
N LEU A 214 -3.56 -0.65 3.28
CA LEU A 214 -4.27 -0.88 2.03
C LEU A 214 -3.60 -2.07 1.33
N GLY A 215 -4.39 -3.09 1.00
CA GLY A 215 -3.99 -4.20 0.14
C GLY A 215 -5.06 -4.43 -0.91
N VAL A 216 -4.63 -4.59 -2.17
CA VAL A 216 -5.54 -4.90 -3.29
C VAL A 216 -5.14 -6.23 -3.87
N LEU A 217 -6.11 -7.15 -3.94
CA LEU A 217 -5.94 -8.51 -4.39
C LEU A 217 -6.79 -8.77 -5.64
N PHE A 218 -6.13 -9.09 -6.74
CA PHE A 218 -6.78 -9.50 -7.98
C PHE A 218 -7.07 -11.01 -7.97
N SER A 219 -7.99 -11.45 -8.83
CA SER A 219 -8.33 -12.87 -8.97
C SER A 219 -7.17 -13.74 -9.46
N GLU A 220 -6.20 -13.14 -10.17
CA GLU A 220 -5.03 -13.80 -10.76
C GLU A 220 -3.82 -12.85 -10.76
N ALA A 221 -2.62 -13.40 -10.96
CA ALA A 221 -1.41 -12.61 -11.08
C ALA A 221 -1.39 -11.83 -12.41
N LYS A 222 -1.46 -10.51 -12.33
CA LYS A 222 -1.47 -9.62 -13.51
C LYS A 222 -0.86 -8.24 -13.28
N VAL A 223 -0.47 -7.93 -12.05
CA VAL A 223 0.13 -6.63 -11.70
C VAL A 223 1.63 -6.71 -11.93
N HIS A 224 2.15 -5.96 -12.90
CA HIS A 224 3.59 -5.82 -13.10
C HIS A 224 4.17 -4.61 -12.37
N ARG A 225 3.39 -3.52 -12.30
CA ARG A 225 3.83 -2.27 -11.69
C ARG A 225 2.77 -1.70 -10.75
N VAL A 226 3.23 -1.12 -9.65
CA VAL A 226 2.41 -0.29 -8.74
C VAL A 226 3.02 1.10 -8.68
N LYS A 227 2.25 2.12 -9.03
CA LYS A 227 2.58 3.52 -8.72
C LYS A 227 2.00 3.83 -7.35
N ILE A 228 2.82 4.38 -6.48
CA ILE A 228 2.47 4.80 -5.14
C ILE A 228 2.56 6.31 -5.06
N GLU A 229 1.56 6.96 -4.48
CA GLU A 229 1.59 8.37 -4.09
C GLU A 229 1.60 8.52 -2.56
N TYR A 230 2.61 9.21 -2.04
CA TYR A 230 2.82 9.46 -0.61
C TYR A 230 2.26 10.86 -0.29
N GLY A 231 1.08 10.94 0.33
CA GLY A 231 0.41 12.22 0.54
C GLY A 231 0.32 13.05 -0.76
N ASN A 232 0.50 14.37 -0.67
CA ASN A 232 0.55 15.27 -1.84
C ASN A 232 1.88 16.03 -2.01
N THR A 233 2.81 15.87 -1.07
CA THR A 233 4.04 16.67 -1.02
C THR A 233 5.24 15.75 -0.76
N PRO A 234 6.38 15.95 -1.44
CA PRO A 234 7.61 15.21 -1.12
C PRO A 234 8.11 15.52 0.29
N LEU A 235 8.92 14.62 0.86
CA LEU A 235 9.66 14.89 2.10
C LEU A 235 10.43 16.22 2.01
N GLY A 236 10.34 17.04 3.06
CA GLY A 236 11.04 18.31 3.20
C GLY A 236 10.22 19.35 4.00
N PRO A 237 9.06 19.81 3.50
CA PRO A 237 8.24 20.81 4.18
C PRO A 237 7.62 20.30 5.48
N ASN A 238 7.25 21.22 6.39
CA ASN A 238 6.39 20.87 7.51
C ASN A 238 4.98 20.56 7.00
N GLU A 239 4.31 19.62 7.64
CA GLU A 239 2.89 19.36 7.40
C GLU A 239 2.01 20.56 7.78
N SER A 240 0.88 20.66 7.10
CA SER A 240 -0.14 21.68 7.33
C SER A 240 -1.46 21.22 6.71
N GLY A 241 -2.55 21.97 6.90
CA GLY A 241 -3.84 21.60 6.30
C GLY A 241 -3.86 21.45 4.77
N SER A 242 -2.83 21.92 4.05
CA SER A 242 -2.66 21.73 2.59
C SER A 242 -1.47 20.87 2.20
N VAL A 243 -0.60 20.51 3.15
CA VAL A 243 0.63 19.74 2.93
C VAL A 243 0.53 18.45 3.72
N ASP A 244 0.42 17.34 3.00
CA ASP A 244 0.30 15.99 3.53
C ASP A 244 1.52 15.21 3.04
N VAL A 245 2.34 14.76 3.99
CA VAL A 245 3.58 14.04 3.74
C VAL A 245 3.45 12.70 4.46
N SER A 246 3.27 11.63 3.70
CA SER A 246 3.20 10.28 4.28
C SER A 246 4.50 9.52 4.04
N VAL A 247 4.73 8.49 4.84
CA VAL A 247 5.79 7.50 4.64
C VAL A 247 5.22 6.08 4.75
N MET A 248 6.02 5.05 4.51
CA MET A 248 5.53 3.69 4.55
C MET A 248 6.35 2.72 5.38
N ASP A 249 5.64 1.71 5.83
CA ASP A 249 6.13 0.50 6.44
C ASP A 249 5.53 -0.73 5.72
N ASN A 250 5.99 -1.92 6.12
CA ASN A 250 6.02 -3.19 5.40
C ASN A 250 5.25 -3.28 4.07
N PHE A 251 5.97 -3.68 3.01
CA PHE A 251 5.37 -4.02 1.71
C PHE A 251 5.09 -5.51 1.63
N ILE A 252 3.89 -5.90 1.18
CA ILE A 252 3.47 -7.30 1.05
C ILE A 252 2.86 -7.51 -0.33
N TYR A 253 3.38 -8.47 -1.08
CA TYR A 253 2.87 -8.78 -2.42
C TYR A 253 2.86 -10.26 -2.69
N GLY A 254 1.94 -10.68 -3.57
CA GLY A 254 1.86 -12.08 -3.99
C GLY A 254 3.15 -12.55 -4.66
N GLU A 255 3.38 -13.86 -4.68
CA GLU A 255 4.57 -14.45 -5.29
C GLU A 255 4.75 -13.99 -6.75
N PRO A 256 5.90 -13.37 -7.12
CA PRO A 256 6.15 -12.97 -8.49
C PRO A 256 6.16 -14.19 -9.44
N GLN A 257 5.25 -14.20 -10.40
CA GLN A 257 5.14 -15.19 -11.47
C GLN A 257 5.74 -14.61 -12.75
N GLU A 258 6.59 -15.36 -13.45
CA GLU A 258 7.15 -14.92 -14.74
C GLU A 258 6.03 -14.49 -15.68
N ALA A 259 6.10 -13.25 -16.16
CA ALA A 259 5.10 -12.70 -17.07
C ALA A 259 5.21 -13.44 -18.43
N GLN A 260 4.06 -13.78 -19.00
CA GLN A 260 3.95 -14.37 -20.34
C GLN A 260 3.92 -13.28 -21.41
#